data_AF-A0A4Y2B0X3-F1
#
_entry.id   AF-A0A4Y2B0X3-F1
#
_cell.length_a   1.000
_cell.length_b   1.000
_cell.length_c   1.000
_cell.angle_alpha   90.00
_cell.angle_beta   90.00
_cell.angle_gamma   90.00
#
_symmetry.space_group_name_H-M   'P 1'
#
loop_
_entity.id
_entity.type
_entity.pdbx_description
1 polymer ?
#
loop_
_entity_poly.entity_id
_entity_poly.type
_entity_poly.pdbx_seq_one_letter_code
_entity_poly.pdbx_strand_id
1 'polypeptide(L)'
;MPLDTRNWPEGFGSNSVCKKIRLGLTESQLSMDTCPVMEFLQQYSSIFLQVEIECMKCKEMRLIKSWCRHFIIFLQILTSNSQLILDKFSNFSKYFKHIEDLRK
;
A
#
# COMPACT_ATOMS: atom_id res chain seq x y z
N MET A 1 4.15 8.21 -12.71
CA MET A 1 3.09 9.18 -13.10
C MET A 1 2.61 9.85 -11.82
N PRO A 2 2.55 11.19 -11.76
CA PRO A 2 2.01 11.87 -10.59
C PRO A 2 0.51 11.62 -10.49
N LEU A 3 0.00 11.47 -9.27
CA LEU A 3 -1.40 11.24 -8.98
C LEU A 3 -2.19 12.53 -9.29
N ASP A 4 -3.22 12.47 -10.14
CA ASP A 4 -4.02 13.66 -10.48
C ASP A 4 -4.95 14.01 -9.32
N THR A 5 -4.59 15.06 -8.57
CA THR A 5 -5.30 15.50 -7.37
C THR A 5 -6.48 16.43 -7.66
N ARG A 6 -6.72 16.78 -8.94
CA ARG A 6 -7.77 17.74 -9.34
C ARG A 6 -9.20 17.28 -9.03
N ASN A 7 -9.42 15.97 -8.88
CA ASN A 7 -10.74 15.40 -8.60
C ASN A 7 -10.91 15.01 -7.12
N TRP A 8 -10.05 15.50 -6.24
CA TRP A 8 -10.16 15.18 -4.83
C TRP A 8 -11.34 15.92 -4.18
N PRO A 9 -12.07 15.26 -3.26
CA PRO A 9 -13.10 15.91 -2.46
C PRO A 9 -12.58 17.19 -1.81
N GLU A 10 -13.42 18.23 -1.72
CA GLU A 10 -13.09 19.41 -0.92
C GLU A 10 -12.75 18.98 0.53
N GLY A 11 -11.58 19.42 1.02
CA GLY A 11 -11.07 19.05 2.34
C GLY A 11 -10.17 17.81 2.37
N PHE A 12 -9.91 17.17 1.22
CA PHE A 12 -8.87 16.14 1.15
C PHE A 12 -7.50 16.76 1.47
N GLY A 13 -6.80 16.23 2.48
CA GLY A 13 -5.60 16.86 3.05
C GLY A 13 -5.82 17.54 4.40
N SER A 14 -7.07 17.69 4.84
CA SER A 14 -7.39 18.13 6.20
C SER A 14 -7.53 16.92 7.14
N ASN A 15 -6.85 16.97 8.29
CA ASN A 15 -6.92 15.94 9.33
C ASN A 15 -8.36 15.64 9.80
N SER A 16 -9.30 16.58 9.62
CA SER A 16 -10.68 16.39 10.06
C SER A 16 -11.51 15.49 9.13
N VAL A 17 -11.19 15.44 7.84
CA VAL A 17 -12.01 14.79 6.81
C VAL A 17 -11.44 13.44 6.39
N CYS A 18 -10.12 13.33 6.20
CA CYS A 18 -9.48 12.14 5.66
C CYS A 18 -8.90 11.22 6.74
N LYS A 19 -9.77 10.62 7.57
CA LYS A 19 -9.30 9.72 8.64
C LYS A 19 -8.78 8.37 8.15
N LYS A 20 -9.28 7.88 7.02
CA LYS A 20 -9.02 6.52 6.53
C LYS A 20 -8.72 6.51 5.05
N ILE A 21 -7.70 5.74 4.66
CA ILE A 21 -7.38 5.48 3.25
C ILE A 21 -7.27 3.98 2.99
N ARG A 22 -7.74 3.54 1.83
CA ARG A 22 -7.54 2.17 1.33
C ARG A 22 -6.64 2.20 0.11
N LEU A 23 -5.62 1.36 0.13
CA LEU A 23 -4.61 1.26 -0.91
C LEU A 23 -4.66 -0.13 -1.53
N GLY A 24 -4.88 -0.16 -2.85
CA GLY A 24 -4.72 -1.36 -3.66
C GLY A 24 -3.44 -1.24 -4.48
N LEU A 25 -2.62 -2.30 -4.45
CA LEU A 25 -1.45 -2.42 -5.31
C LEU A 25 -1.83 -3.21 -6.56
N THR A 26 -1.58 -2.66 -7.74
CA THR A 26 -1.76 -3.36 -9.03
C THR A 26 -0.47 -4.03 -9.49
N GLU A 27 -0.55 -4.97 -10.43
CA GLU A 27 0.63 -5.63 -11.02
C GLU A 27 1.58 -4.62 -11.66
N SER A 28 1.02 -3.63 -12.35
CA SER A 28 1.79 -2.56 -12.98
C SER A 28 2.56 -1.75 -11.95
N GLN A 29 1.95 -1.39 -10.82
CA GLN A 29 2.61 -0.65 -9.74
C GLN A 29 3.67 -1.49 -9.02
N LEU A 30 3.46 -2.80 -8.90
CA LEU A 30 4.44 -3.73 -8.33
C LEU A 30 5.62 -3.98 -9.25
N SER A 31 5.44 -3.84 -10.56
CA SER A 31 6.50 -4.01 -11.54
C SER A 31 7.44 -2.79 -11.63
N MET A 32 7.05 -1.66 -11.05
CA MET A 32 7.86 -0.45 -11.05
C MET A 32 8.95 -0.51 -9.97
N ASP A 33 10.12 0.06 -10.28
CA ASP A 33 11.22 0.21 -9.32
C ASP A 33 10.82 1.08 -8.13
N THR A 34 10.08 2.17 -8.37
CA THR A 34 9.38 2.93 -7.34
C THR A 34 7.89 2.68 -7.40
N CYS A 35 7.29 2.33 -6.27
CA CYS A 35 5.86 2.09 -6.19
C CYS A 35 5.14 3.42 -5.92
N PRO A 36 4.28 3.92 -6.83
CA PRO A 36 3.59 5.21 -6.65
C PRO A 36 2.73 5.27 -5.38
N VAL A 37 2.24 4.13 -4.90
CA VAL A 37 1.49 4.01 -3.65
C VAL A 37 2.36 4.30 -2.44
N MET A 38 3.64 3.92 -2.48
CA MET A 38 4.59 4.19 -1.40
C MET A 38 5.02 5.66 -1.40
N GLU A 39 5.27 6.24 -2.58
CA GLU A 39 5.55 7.68 -2.73
C GLU A 39 4.38 8.51 -2.18
N PHE A 40 3.15 8.12 -2.52
CA PHE A 40 1.94 8.74 -2.00
C PHE A 40 1.89 8.72 -0.46
N LEU A 41 2.13 7.55 0.15
CA LEU A 41 2.13 7.43 1.60
C LEU A 41 3.25 8.22 2.25
N GLN A 42 4.44 8.27 1.65
CA GLN A 42 5.53 9.11 2.16
C GLN A 42 5.11 10.59 2.20
N GLN A 43 4.44 11.07 1.15
CA GLN A 43 4.06 12.48 1.05
C GLN A 43 2.84 12.83 1.92
N TYR A 44 1.88 11.92 2.07
CA TYR A 44 0.57 12.25 2.62
C TYR A 44 0.20 11.46 3.88
N SER A 45 1.08 10.62 4.43
CA SER A 45 0.75 9.76 5.59
C SER A 45 0.27 10.55 6.82
N SER A 46 0.72 11.79 7.02
CA SER A 46 0.32 12.62 8.19
C SER A 46 -1.14 13.06 8.16
N ILE A 47 -1.80 12.99 7.01
CA ILE A 47 -3.20 13.38 6.84
C ILE A 47 -4.13 12.26 7.32
N PHE A 48 -3.67 11.01 7.26
CA PHE A 48 -4.47 9.84 7.53
C PHE A 48 -4.21 9.31 8.94
N LEU A 49 -5.27 8.87 9.61
CA LEU A 49 -5.18 8.17 10.88
C LEU A 49 -5.10 6.65 10.67
N GLN A 50 -5.78 6.16 9.63
CA GLN A 50 -5.93 4.74 9.34
C GLN A 50 -5.58 4.44 7.90
N VAL A 51 -4.84 3.35 7.70
CA VAL A 51 -4.56 2.80 6.38
C VAL A 51 -5.05 1.36 6.31
N GLU A 52 -5.72 1.03 5.21
CA GLU A 52 -5.97 -0.33 4.79
C GLU A 52 -5.12 -0.66 3.58
N ILE A 53 -4.49 -1.82 3.58
CA ILE A 53 -3.85 -2.38 2.39
C ILE A 53 -4.62 -3.59 1.90
N GLU A 54 -4.86 -3.59 0.60
CA GLU A 54 -5.38 -4.72 -0.15
C GLU A 54 -4.29 -5.34 -1.01
N CYS A 55 -4.01 -6.61 -0.74
CA CYS A 55 -3.12 -7.41 -1.58
C CYS A 55 -3.90 -7.97 -2.78
N MET A 56 -3.45 -7.66 -3.98
CA MET A 56 -3.93 -8.31 -5.20
C MET A 56 -3.47 -9.77 -5.25
N LYS A 57 -4.24 -10.67 -5.88
CA LYS A 57 -3.80 -12.06 -6.08
C LYS A 57 -2.73 -12.10 -7.16
N CYS A 58 -1.51 -12.51 -6.82
CA CYS A 58 -0.43 -12.68 -7.80
C CYS A 58 0.18 -14.08 -7.70
N LYS A 59 0.50 -14.69 -8.85
CA LYS A 59 1.20 -15.98 -8.93
C LYS A 59 2.65 -15.85 -9.38
N GLU A 60 3.03 -14.69 -9.90
CA GLU A 60 4.37 -14.49 -10.44
C GLU A 60 5.36 -14.20 -9.31
N MET A 61 6.36 -15.06 -9.15
CA MET A 61 7.33 -14.95 -8.06
C MET A 61 8.13 -13.64 -8.08
N ARG A 62 8.33 -13.03 -9.26
CA ARG A 62 8.96 -11.72 -9.40
C ARG A 62 8.12 -10.61 -8.77
N LEU A 63 6.82 -10.62 -9.03
CA LEU A 63 5.87 -9.67 -8.45
C LEU A 63 5.73 -9.88 -6.94
N ILE A 64 5.76 -11.13 -6.47
CA ILE A 64 5.79 -11.45 -5.03
C ILE A 64 7.01 -10.83 -4.35
N LYS A 65 8.20 -11.00 -4.93
CA LYS A 65 9.43 -10.39 -4.40
C LYS A 65 9.34 -8.86 -4.41
N SER A 66 8.82 -8.27 -5.48
CA SER A 66 8.67 -6.82 -5.57
C SER A 66 7.67 -6.29 -4.52
N TRP A 67 6.56 -6.99 -4.33
CA TRP A 67 5.59 -6.68 -3.27
C TRP A 67 6.23 -6.73 -1.89
N CYS A 68 7.04 -7.76 -1.58
CA CYS A 68 7.77 -7.80 -0.31
C CYS A 68 8.70 -6.60 -0.11
N ARG A 69 9.40 -6.16 -1.16
CA ARG A 69 10.26 -4.96 -1.11
C ARG A 69 9.44 -3.70 -0.80
N HIS A 70 8.34 -3.49 -1.52
CA HIS A 70 7.46 -2.34 -1.31
C HIS A 70 6.74 -2.39 0.04
N PHE A 71 6.40 -3.58 0.53
CA PHE A 71 5.80 -3.77 1.85
C PHE A 71 6.76 -3.43 2.99
N ILE A 72 8.06 -3.68 2.84
CA ILE A 72 9.06 -3.23 3.82
C ILE A 72 9.07 -1.70 3.90
N ILE A 73 9.03 -1.01 2.76
CA ILE A 73 8.97 0.45 2.70
C ILE A 73 7.67 0.96 3.37
N PHE A 74 6.55 0.29 3.11
CA PHE A 74 5.28 0.60 3.78
C PHE A 74 5.38 0.52 5.31
N LEU A 75 5.96 -0.56 5.84
CA LEU A 75 6.16 -0.73 7.28
C LEU A 75 7.07 0.36 7.85
N GLN A 76 8.13 0.75 7.12
CA GLN A 76 8.98 1.87 7.52
C GLN A 76 8.19 3.17 7.64
N ILE A 77 7.32 3.48 6.67
CA ILE A 77 6.45 4.67 6.72
C ILE A 77 5.54 4.62 7.95
N LEU A 78 4.88 3.48 8.19
CA LEU A 78 4.04 3.28 9.38
C LEU A 78 4.82 3.52 10.67
N THR A 79 6.02 2.97 10.79
CA THR A 79 6.84 3.15 11.99
C THR A 79 7.36 4.58 12.16
N SER A 80 7.59 5.30 11.06
CA SER A 80 8.03 6.70 11.08
C SER A 80 6.92 7.68 11.42
N ASN A 81 5.66 7.29 11.21
CA ASN A 81 4.49 8.10 11.48
C ASN A 81 3.60 7.41 12.53
N SER A 82 3.87 7.71 13.81
CA SER A 82 3.19 7.10 14.95
C SER A 82 1.68 7.39 15.01
N GLN A 83 1.16 8.31 14.19
CA GLN A 83 -0.26 8.63 14.10
C GLN A 83 -1.01 7.71 13.12
N LEU A 84 -0.28 7.05 12.21
CA LEU A 84 -0.86 6.20 11.18
C LEU A 84 -1.01 4.75 11.69
N ILE A 85 -2.25 4.27 11.76
CA ILE A 85 -2.61 2.93 12.23
C ILE A 85 -2.95 2.05 11.03
N LEU A 86 -2.34 0.87 10.93
CA LEU A 86 -2.78 -0.16 9.99
C LEU A 86 -4.09 -0.78 10.51
N ASP A 87 -5.20 -0.40 9.89
CA ASP A 87 -6.54 -0.83 10.30
C ASP A 87 -6.88 -2.22 9.74
N LYS A 88 -6.59 -2.43 8.45
CA LYS A 88 -6.90 -3.71 7.79
C LYS A 88 -5.84 -4.10 6.78
N PHE A 89 -5.53 -5.40 6.79
CA PHE A 89 -4.65 -6.02 5.84
C PHE A 89 -5.36 -7.19 5.14
N SER A 90 -5.86 -6.94 3.94
CA SER A 90 -6.78 -7.85 3.24
C SER A 90 -6.07 -8.72 2.20
N ASN A 91 -6.57 -9.94 2.01
CA ASN A 91 -6.15 -10.89 0.98
C ASN A 91 -4.70 -11.38 1.06
N PHE A 92 -4.03 -11.18 2.20
CA PHE A 92 -2.64 -11.63 2.41
C PHE A 92 -2.47 -13.14 2.23
N SER A 93 -3.37 -13.96 2.80
CA SER A 93 -3.31 -15.42 2.67
C SER A 93 -3.46 -15.92 1.23
N LYS A 94 -4.18 -15.16 0.37
CA LYS A 94 -4.32 -15.49 -1.06
C LYS A 94 -3.05 -15.19 -1.85
N TYR A 95 -2.14 -14.39 -1.30
CA TYR A 95 -0.84 -14.07 -1.88
C TYR A 95 0.17 -15.20 -1.67
N PHE A 96 0.19 -15.79 -0.46
CA PHE A 96 1.20 -16.78 -0.06
C PHE A 96 0.82 -18.24 -0.32
N LYS A 97 -0.44 -18.52 -0.69
CA LYS A 97 -0.91 -19.89 -0.98
C LYS A 97 -0.07 -20.64 -2.02
N HIS A 98 0.68 -19.95 -2.87
CA HIS A 98 1.55 -20.58 -3.88
C HIS A 98 3.01 -20.77 -3.44
N ILE A 99 3.43 -20.19 -2.31
CA ILE A 99 4.80 -20.38 -1.80
C ILE A 99 4.93 -21.74 -1.10
N GLU A 100 3.87 -22.25 -0.46
CA GLU A 100 3.86 -23.59 0.16
C GLU A 100 3.86 -24.71 -0.88
N ASP A 101 3.20 -24.53 -2.02
CA ASP A 101 3.17 -25.53 -3.11
C ASP A 101 4.52 -25.70 -3.82
N LEU A 102 5.42 -24.70 -3.76
CA LEU A 102 6.76 -24.74 -4.36
C LEU A 102 7.82 -25.41 -3.46
N ARG A 103 7.46 -25.78 -2.24
CA ARG A 103 8.35 -26.39 -1.24
C ARG A 103 8.21 -27.92 -1.16
N LYS A 104 7.34 -28.52 -1.98
CA LYS A 104 7.20 -29.96 -2.21
C LYS A 104 7.88 -30.33 -3.52
#